data_AF-A0A5A7MUY6-F1
#
_entry.id   AF-A0A5A7MUY6-F1
#
_cell.length_a   1.000
_cell.length_b   1.000
_cell.length_c   1.000
_cell.angle_alpha   90.00
_cell.angle_beta   90.00
_cell.angle_gamma   90.00
#
_symmetry.space_group_name_H-M   'P 1'
#
loop_
_entity.id
_entity.type
_entity.pdbx_description
1 polymer ?
#
loop_
_entity_poly.entity_id
_entity_poly.type
_entity_poly.pdbx_seq_one_letter_code
_entity_poly.pdbx_strand_id
1 'polypeptide(L)' 'MNIVGGCCGTTPEHIAAIAKAVSDKAPRQVPKGEARLRLSGLEPMTV' A
#
# COMPACT_ATOMS: atom_id res chain seq x y z
N MET A 1 -5.50 -0.05 0.95
CA MET A 1 -4.17 -0.65 1.23
C MET A 1 -4.35 -2.16 1.24
N ASN A 2 -3.36 -2.94 0.79
CA ASN A 2 -3.49 -4.41 0.73
C ASN A 2 -2.52 -5.14 1.66
N ILE A 3 -1.45 -4.46 2.07
CA ILE A 3 -0.46 -4.96 3.01
C ILE A 3 -0.13 -3.82 3.96
N VAL A 4 -0.04 -4.14 5.25
CA VAL A 4 0.27 -3.19 6.31
C VAL A 4 1.29 -3.82 7.24
N GLY A 5 2.19 -3.01 7.77
CA GLY A 5 3.27 -3.44 8.63
C GLY A 5 4.02 -2.24 9.18
N GLY A 6 5.29 -2.42 9.52
CA GLY A 6 6.13 -1.34 9.98
C GLY A 6 7.58 -1.46 9.55
N CYS A 7 8.36 -0.45 9.87
CA CYS A 7 9.79 -0.33 9.55
C CYS A 7 10.59 -0.32 10.87
N CYS A 8 11.67 0.45 10.94
CA CYS A 8 12.49 0.63 12.13
C CYS A 8 11.65 1.12 13.33
N GLY A 9 11.80 0.47 14.49
CA GLY A 9 11.08 0.82 15.72
C GLY A 9 9.70 0.17 15.89
N THR A 10 9.27 -0.69 14.98
CA THR A 10 8.01 -1.43 15.12
C THR A 10 8.17 -2.60 16.08
N THR A 11 7.31 -2.71 17.09
CA THR A 11 7.31 -3.79 18.07
C THR A 11 6.13 -4.75 17.82
N PRO A 12 6.12 -5.94 18.46
CA PRO A 12 4.97 -6.85 18.38
C PRO A 12 3.64 -6.20 18.80
N GLU A 13 3.66 -5.28 19.79
CA GLU A 13 2.47 -4.55 20.24
C GLU A 13 1.90 -3.66 19.12
N HIS A 14 2.76 -2.99 18.36
CA HIS A 14 2.34 -2.19 17.20
C HIS A 14 1.67 -3.08 16.14
N ILE A 15 2.25 -4.25 15.84
CA ILE A 15 1.66 -5.17 14.86
C ILE A 15 0.30 -5.69 15.33
N ALA A 16 0.16 -6.02 16.61
CA ALA A 16 -1.12 -6.45 17.19
C ALA A 16 -2.19 -5.34 17.10
N ALA A 17 -1.80 -4.08 17.36
CA ALA A 17 -2.69 -2.93 17.23
C ALA A 17 -3.12 -2.71 15.77
N ILE A 18 -2.19 -2.80 14.82
CA ILE A 18 -2.48 -2.71 13.38
C ILE A 18 -3.44 -3.82 12.96
N ALA A 19 -3.17 -5.07 13.34
CA ALA A 19 -4.01 -6.23 13.01
C ALA A 19 -5.44 -6.05 13.52
N LYS A 20 -5.61 -5.60 14.76
CA LYS A 20 -6.93 -5.29 15.34
C LYS A 20 -7.65 -4.21 14.53
N ALA A 21 -6.96 -3.12 14.19
CA ALA A 21 -7.54 -1.98 13.50
C ALA A 21 -7.99 -2.27 12.05
N VAL A 22 -7.37 -3.25 11.38
CA VAL A 22 -7.69 -3.59 9.99
C VAL A 22 -8.50 -4.88 9.81
N SER A 23 -8.78 -5.60 10.90
CA SER A 23 -9.40 -6.94 10.89
C SER A 23 -10.76 -7.03 10.18
N ASP A 24 -11.52 -5.94 10.16
CA ASP A 24 -12.85 -5.84 9.56
C ASP A 24 -12.85 -5.14 8.18
N LYS A 25 -11.67 -4.79 7.65
CA LYS A 25 -11.56 -4.02 6.41
C LYS A 25 -11.36 -4.94 5.21
N ALA A 26 -12.19 -4.75 4.18
CA ALA A 26 -12.02 -5.44 2.92
C ALA A 26 -10.72 -4.98 2.21
N PRO A 27 -10.01 -5.88 1.49
CA PRO A 27 -8.87 -5.51 0.67
C PRO A 27 -9.22 -4.45 -0.38
N ARG A 28 -8.28 -3.55 -0.67
CA ARG A 28 -8.47 -2.53 -1.73
C ARG A 28 -8.49 -3.21 -3.10
N GLN A 29 -9.56 -2.97 -3.83
CA GLN A 29 -9.67 -3.38 -5.23
C GLN A 29 -8.65 -2.62 -6.09
N VAL A 30 -7.95 -3.34 -6.96
CA VAL A 30 -6.96 -2.74 -7.87
C VAL A 30 -7.69 -2.23 -9.12
N PRO A 31 -7.64 -0.93 -9.43
CA PRO A 31 -8.25 -0.40 -10.64
C PRO A 31 -7.51 -0.92 -11.88
N LYS A 32 -8.26 -1.23 -12.94
CA LYS A 32 -7.68 -1.55 -14.25
C LYS A 32 -7.25 -0.25 -14.92
N GLY A 33 -5.99 -0.16 -15.32
CA GLY A 33 -5.45 0.98 -16.05
C GLY A 33 -5.33 0.69 -17.55
N GLU A 34 -5.29 1.76 -18.35
CA GLU A 34 -4.94 1.67 -19.76
C GLU A 34 -3.45 1.36 -19.95
N ALA A 35 -3.15 0.59 -21.00
CA ALA A 35 -1.77 0.33 -21.42
C ALA A 35 -1.21 1.59 -22.08
N ARG A 36 -0.30 2.29 -21.38
CA ARG A 36 0.40 3.49 -21.84
C ARG A 36 1.90 3.37 -21.56
N LEU A 37 2.72 4.11 -22.29
CA LEU A 37 4.15 4.19 -21.99
C LEU A 37 4.33 5.06 -20.74
N ARG A 38 4.89 4.48 -19.67
CA ARG A 38 5.13 5.16 -18.40
C ARG A 38 6.62 5.21 -18.12
N LEU A 39 7.14 6.42 -17.93
CA LEU A 39 8.54 6.71 -17.66
C LEU A 39 8.67 7.41 -16.30
N SER A 40 9.89 7.39 -15.74
CA SER A 40 10.18 7.97 -14.42
C SER A 40 11.48 8.77 -14.41
N GLY A 41 11.48 9.86 -13.63
CA GLY A 41 12.64 10.71 -13.33
C GLY A 41 12.39 11.48 -12.04
N LEU A 42 12.39 12.82 -12.08
CA LEU A 42 11.92 13.64 -10.96
C LEU A 42 10.40 13.62 -10.81
N GLU A 43 9.70 13.46 -11.93
CA GLU A 43 8.24 13.43 -12.00
C GLU A 43 7.79 12.28 -12.91
N PRO A 44 6.57 11.74 -12.69
CA PRO A 44 6.01 10.73 -13.58
C PRO A 44 5.67 11.31 -14.95
N MET A 45 6.08 10.62 -16.02
CA MET A 45 5.74 10.99 -17.41
C MET A 45 4.95 9.85 -18.07
N THR A 46 3.80 10.19 -18.67
CA THR A 46 2.95 9.25 -19.42
C THR A 46 2.75 9.75 -20.85
N VAL A 47 3.00 8.88 -21.84
CA VAL A 47 2.75 9.13 -23.27
C VAL A 47 1.52 8.35 -23.71
#